data_AF-A0A521IFL9-F1
#
_entry.id   AF-A0A521IFL9-F1
#
_cell.length_a   1.000
_cell.length_b   1.000
_cell.length_c   1.000
_cell.angle_alpha   90.00
_cell.angle_beta   90.00
_cell.angle_gamma   90.00
#
_symmetry.space_group_name_H-M   'P 1'
#
loop_
_entity.id
_entity.type
_entity.pdbx_description
1 polymer ?
#
loop_
_entity_poly.entity_id
_entity_poly.type
_entity_poly.pdbx_seq_one_letter_code
_entity_poly.pdbx_strand_id
1 'polypeptide(L)'
;KAKAKIMGIPACAFYDLFAPIGGKFPQYDWETVRSTVVSSFESFSPRLGVFARRAFESGWIDAESRSGKVSGAYCTDMPLVRETRVLANFDGAFNSVTTVAHELGHAFHSDVVMELPPLQQDYPMTLAETASIFAETIVFNDVLAKASAAEKLGLIEAHLQDGCQILVDILSRFYFERSVFADRASGELSAEDLCAKMREAQLRTYGDGLDSSLLHPYMWLVKIHYYSSDLSFYNFPYAFGQLFGMALYARYKSEGSGFAAVYEDLLRETGRMDAVSLTARAGFDIESREFWQNGIDLFIREIDEFERLADASESKK
;
A
#
# COMPACT_ATOMS: atom_id res chain seq x y z
N LYS A 1 3.43 12.91 -15.77
CA LYS A 1 3.64 13.34 -17.18
C LYS A 1 2.88 12.46 -18.17
N ALA A 2 3.13 11.15 -18.25
CA ALA A 2 2.36 10.23 -19.09
C ALA A 2 0.84 10.32 -18.89
N LYS A 3 0.38 10.37 -17.63
CA LYS A 3 -1.04 10.62 -17.28
C LYS A 3 -1.62 11.89 -17.91
N ALA A 4 -0.90 13.02 -17.82
CA ALA A 4 -1.31 14.29 -18.42
C ALA A 4 -1.46 14.19 -19.95
N LYS A 5 -0.53 13.50 -20.61
CA LYS A 5 -0.57 13.23 -22.05
C LYS A 5 -1.84 12.47 -22.44
N ILE A 6 -2.15 11.38 -21.74
CA ILE A 6 -3.34 10.54 -21.99
C ILE A 6 -4.64 11.35 -21.78
N MET A 7 -4.66 12.19 -20.75
CA MET A 7 -5.80 13.05 -20.43
C MET A 7 -5.92 14.27 -21.37
N GLY A 8 -4.93 14.54 -22.22
CA GLY A 8 -4.92 15.70 -23.13
C GLY A 8 -4.76 17.04 -22.40
N ILE A 9 -4.11 17.07 -21.24
CA ILE A 9 -3.86 18.28 -20.44
C ILE A 9 -2.36 18.63 -20.41
N PRO A 10 -1.96 19.91 -20.28
CA PRO A 10 -0.55 20.31 -20.31
C PRO A 10 0.28 19.73 -19.14
N ALA A 11 -0.30 19.72 -17.94
CA ALA A 11 0.28 19.18 -16.73
C ALA A 11 -0.87 18.80 -15.77
N CYS A 12 -0.65 17.78 -14.93
CA CYS A 12 -1.61 17.43 -13.89
C CYS A 12 -1.58 18.48 -12.78
N ALA A 13 -2.74 18.97 -12.36
CA ALA A 13 -2.91 19.58 -11.06
C ALA A 13 -2.92 18.51 -9.96
N PHE A 14 -2.86 18.93 -8.68
CA PHE A 14 -2.93 17.98 -7.56
C PHE A 14 -4.22 17.14 -7.59
N TYR A 15 -5.35 17.73 -7.99
CA TYR A 15 -6.64 17.03 -8.09
C TYR A 15 -6.73 16.04 -9.27
N ASP A 16 -5.86 16.17 -10.28
CA ASP A 16 -5.83 15.24 -11.42
C ASP A 16 -5.12 13.92 -11.09
N LEU A 17 -4.35 13.86 -9.99
CA LEU A 17 -3.64 12.65 -9.58
C LEU A 17 -4.55 11.44 -9.46
N PHE A 18 -5.77 11.66 -8.97
CA PHE A 18 -6.76 10.61 -8.68
C PHE A 18 -7.80 10.42 -9.79
N ALA A 19 -7.75 11.25 -10.84
CA ALA A 19 -8.68 11.13 -11.94
C ALA A 19 -8.32 9.90 -12.78
N PRO A 20 -9.23 8.97 -13.07
CA PRO A 20 -8.90 7.83 -13.92
C PRO A 20 -8.54 8.28 -15.33
N ILE A 21 -7.53 7.67 -15.96
CA ILE A 21 -7.18 7.95 -17.37
C ILE A 21 -8.20 7.44 -18.41
N GLY A 22 -9.29 6.83 -17.94
CA GLY A 22 -10.31 6.18 -18.77
C GLY A 22 -9.87 4.79 -19.24
N GLY A 23 -10.84 3.95 -19.62
CA GLY A 23 -10.59 2.56 -19.99
C GLY A 23 -11.68 1.63 -19.48
N LYS A 24 -11.59 0.34 -19.85
CA LYS A 24 -12.44 -0.69 -19.24
C LYS A 24 -11.72 -1.19 -18.00
N PHE A 25 -12.25 -0.86 -16.83
CA PHE A 25 -11.82 -1.45 -15.57
C PHE A 25 -12.61 -2.73 -15.32
N PRO A 26 -11.96 -3.83 -14.92
CA PRO A 26 -12.69 -4.99 -14.44
C PRO A 26 -13.53 -4.59 -13.22
N GLN A 27 -14.79 -5.04 -13.22
CA GLN A 27 -15.68 -4.93 -12.08
C GLN A 27 -15.67 -6.26 -11.36
N TYR A 28 -15.52 -6.23 -10.05
CA TYR A 28 -15.47 -7.43 -9.22
C TYR A 28 -16.78 -7.54 -8.45
N ASP A 29 -17.44 -8.69 -8.54
CA ASP A 29 -18.42 -9.07 -7.54
C ASP A 29 -17.73 -9.79 -6.37
N TRP A 30 -18.43 -9.96 -5.26
CA TRP A 30 -17.84 -10.51 -4.04
C TRP A 30 -17.33 -11.95 -4.21
N GLU A 31 -17.98 -12.75 -5.06
CA GLU A 31 -17.52 -14.11 -5.34
C GLU A 31 -16.24 -14.12 -6.19
N THR A 32 -16.12 -13.18 -7.12
CA THR A 32 -14.90 -12.95 -7.89
C THR A 32 -13.77 -12.47 -6.99
N VAL A 33 -14.03 -11.59 -6.02
CA VAL A 33 -13.04 -11.18 -5.00
C VAL A 33 -12.56 -12.40 -4.22
N ARG A 34 -13.49 -13.19 -3.67
CA ARG A 34 -13.18 -14.40 -2.90
C ARG A 34 -12.29 -15.35 -3.69
N SER A 35 -12.71 -15.71 -4.91
CA SER A 35 -11.96 -16.66 -5.74
C SER A 35 -10.60 -16.12 -6.17
N THR A 36 -10.51 -14.82 -6.50
CA THR A 36 -9.25 -14.16 -6.88
C THR A 36 -8.26 -14.16 -5.72
N VAL A 37 -8.67 -13.67 -4.54
CA VAL A 37 -7.78 -13.57 -3.38
C VAL A 37 -7.33 -14.96 -2.91
N VAL A 38 -8.27 -15.90 -2.76
CA VAL A 38 -7.95 -17.26 -2.29
C VAL A 38 -7.00 -17.96 -3.26
N SER A 39 -7.24 -17.91 -4.57
CA SER A 39 -6.38 -18.58 -5.55
C SER A 39 -5.00 -17.93 -5.66
N SER A 40 -4.92 -16.59 -5.58
CA SER A 40 -3.65 -15.86 -5.56
C SER A 40 -2.82 -16.27 -4.35
N PHE A 41 -3.42 -16.28 -3.16
CA PHE A 41 -2.77 -16.69 -1.92
C PHE A 41 -2.36 -18.16 -1.93
N GLU A 42 -3.22 -19.05 -2.43
CA GLU A 42 -2.93 -20.49 -2.55
C GLU A 42 -1.76 -20.76 -3.51
N SER A 43 -1.61 -19.96 -4.57
CA SER A 43 -0.47 -20.04 -5.50
C SER A 43 0.88 -19.68 -4.84
N PHE A 44 0.83 -18.88 -3.77
CA PHE A 44 1.99 -18.52 -2.96
C PHE A 44 2.23 -19.53 -1.82
N SER A 45 1.22 -19.72 -0.96
CA SER A 45 1.25 -20.61 0.20
C SER A 45 -0.10 -21.32 0.36
N PRO A 46 -0.14 -22.66 0.31
CA PRO A 46 -1.38 -23.41 0.58
C PRO A 46 -1.99 -23.06 1.95
N ARG A 47 -1.17 -22.78 2.97
CA ARG A 47 -1.66 -22.38 4.30
C ARG A 47 -2.37 -21.02 4.24
N LEU A 48 -1.78 -20.04 3.55
CA LEU A 48 -2.39 -18.72 3.37
C LEU A 48 -3.71 -18.81 2.58
N GLY A 49 -3.75 -19.63 1.53
CA GLY A 49 -4.98 -19.88 0.75
C GLY A 49 -6.10 -20.49 1.60
N VAL A 50 -5.79 -21.51 2.40
CA VAL A 50 -6.74 -22.13 3.35
C VAL A 50 -7.21 -21.13 4.39
N PHE A 51 -6.31 -20.30 4.92
CA PHE A 51 -6.64 -19.25 5.88
C PHE A 51 -7.62 -18.23 5.30
N ALA A 52 -7.32 -17.66 4.12
CA ALA A 52 -8.22 -16.70 3.48
C ALA A 52 -9.58 -17.33 3.16
N ARG A 53 -9.61 -18.56 2.66
CA ARG A 53 -10.86 -19.29 2.41
C ARG A 53 -11.73 -19.36 3.67
N ARG A 54 -11.13 -19.72 4.80
CA ARG A 54 -11.82 -19.76 6.11
C ARG A 54 -12.36 -18.38 6.49
N ALA A 55 -11.59 -17.30 6.29
CA ALA A 55 -12.02 -15.95 6.62
C ALA A 55 -13.28 -15.52 5.83
N PHE A 56 -13.34 -15.84 4.54
CA PHE A 56 -14.53 -15.61 3.71
C PHE A 56 -15.73 -16.48 4.13
N GLU A 57 -15.51 -17.77 4.39
CA GLU A 57 -16.58 -18.73 4.72
C GLU A 57 -17.15 -18.54 6.12
N SER A 58 -16.33 -18.06 7.07
CA SER A 58 -16.70 -17.89 8.47
C SER A 58 -17.26 -16.50 8.79
N GLY A 59 -17.46 -15.64 7.78
CA GLY A 59 -18.04 -14.30 7.95
C GLY A 59 -17.14 -13.34 8.74
N TRP A 60 -15.81 -13.47 8.63
CA TRP A 60 -14.87 -12.57 9.30
C TRP A 60 -14.78 -11.19 8.65
N ILE A 61 -15.22 -11.08 7.39
CA ILE A 61 -15.08 -9.90 6.55
C ILE A 61 -16.42 -9.17 6.42
N ASP A 62 -16.53 -7.97 6.99
CA ASP A 62 -17.62 -7.03 6.78
C ASP A 62 -17.24 -6.05 5.66
N ALA A 63 -17.52 -6.42 4.41
CA ALA A 63 -17.10 -5.67 3.22
C ALA A 63 -18.12 -4.67 2.68
N GLU A 64 -19.42 -4.86 2.93
CA GLU A 64 -20.47 -4.04 2.29
C GLU A 64 -20.44 -2.60 2.80
N SER A 65 -20.37 -1.65 1.86
CA SER A 65 -20.47 -0.20 2.13
C SER A 65 -21.92 0.17 2.45
N ARG A 66 -22.16 0.85 3.59
CA ARG A 66 -23.51 1.24 4.02
C ARG A 66 -23.50 2.54 4.82
N SER A 67 -24.63 3.25 4.79
CA SER A 67 -24.80 4.51 5.55
C SER A 67 -24.53 4.30 7.05
N GLY A 68 -23.71 5.17 7.64
CA GLY A 68 -23.31 5.09 9.04
C GLY A 68 -22.16 4.13 9.35
N LYS A 69 -21.63 3.38 8.36
CA LYS A 69 -20.41 2.59 8.53
C LYS A 69 -19.18 3.51 8.52
N VAL A 70 -18.19 3.19 9.35
CA VAL A 70 -16.90 3.88 9.35
C VAL A 70 -16.20 3.68 8.00
N SER A 71 -15.56 4.74 7.50
CA SER A 71 -14.78 4.71 6.25
C SER A 71 -13.46 3.95 6.40
N GLY A 72 -12.88 3.54 5.27
CA GLY A 72 -11.58 2.86 5.25
C GLY A 72 -11.70 1.34 5.41
N ALA A 73 -10.61 0.71 5.81
CA ALA A 73 -10.53 -0.71 6.12
C ALA A 73 -9.60 -0.91 7.33
N TYR A 74 -9.80 -2.00 8.05
CA TYR A 74 -8.88 -2.44 9.10
C TYR A 74 -9.10 -3.91 9.45
N CYS A 75 -8.07 -4.52 10.05
CA CYS A 75 -8.11 -5.82 10.69
C CYS A 75 -7.99 -5.66 12.21
N THR A 76 -8.70 -6.49 12.96
CA THR A 76 -8.61 -6.51 14.42
C THR A 76 -8.66 -7.94 14.97
N ASP A 77 -7.92 -8.17 16.05
CA ASP A 77 -7.72 -9.50 16.62
C ASP A 77 -8.78 -9.85 17.66
N MET A 78 -9.20 -11.12 17.65
CA MET A 78 -10.12 -11.71 18.62
C MET A 78 -9.40 -12.87 19.34
N PRO A 79 -8.45 -12.57 20.25
CA PRO A 79 -7.51 -13.56 20.79
C PRO A 79 -8.18 -14.70 21.57
N LEU A 80 -9.31 -14.45 22.23
CA LEU A 80 -10.02 -15.48 23.01
C LEU A 80 -10.59 -16.61 22.14
N VAL A 81 -10.97 -16.30 20.90
CA VAL A 81 -11.51 -17.28 19.93
C VAL A 81 -10.49 -17.65 18.85
N ARG A 82 -9.31 -17.03 18.87
CA ARG A 82 -8.21 -17.22 17.90
C ARG A 82 -8.67 -16.96 16.46
N GLU A 83 -9.30 -15.81 16.26
CA GLU A 83 -9.78 -15.33 14.96
C GLU A 83 -9.47 -13.83 14.80
N THR A 84 -9.72 -13.29 13.61
CA THR A 84 -9.68 -11.86 13.35
C THR A 84 -11.01 -11.37 12.75
N ARG A 85 -11.22 -10.05 12.72
CA ARG A 85 -12.31 -9.41 12.00
C ARG A 85 -11.74 -8.36 11.05
N VAL A 86 -12.21 -8.39 9.82
CA VAL A 86 -11.85 -7.45 8.78
C VAL A 86 -13.04 -6.55 8.49
N LEU A 87 -12.86 -5.25 8.59
CA LEU A 87 -13.79 -4.26 8.06
C LEU A 87 -13.22 -3.72 6.75
N ALA A 88 -14.03 -3.68 5.70
CA ALA A 88 -13.69 -3.04 4.44
C ALA A 88 -14.92 -2.32 3.87
N ASN A 89 -14.68 -1.40 2.92
CA ASN A 89 -15.74 -0.73 2.18
C ASN A 89 -15.58 -1.04 0.69
N PHE A 90 -16.16 -2.16 0.28
CA PHE A 90 -16.08 -2.68 -1.08
C PHE A 90 -17.02 -1.91 -2.02
N ASP A 91 -16.48 -1.51 -3.17
CA ASP A 91 -17.20 -0.73 -4.20
C ASP A 91 -17.15 -1.38 -5.61
N GLY A 92 -16.58 -2.57 -5.74
CA GLY A 92 -16.46 -3.29 -7.02
C GLY A 92 -15.21 -2.96 -7.84
N ALA A 93 -14.43 -1.95 -7.45
CA ALA A 93 -13.18 -1.62 -8.12
C ALA A 93 -12.00 -2.47 -7.62
N PHE A 94 -10.92 -2.50 -8.41
CA PHE A 94 -9.76 -3.34 -8.13
C PHE A 94 -9.03 -2.95 -6.83
N ASN A 95 -9.00 -1.66 -6.49
CA ASN A 95 -8.49 -1.14 -5.21
C ASN A 95 -9.22 -1.77 -4.00
N SER A 96 -10.52 -2.05 -4.12
CA SER A 96 -11.27 -2.73 -3.06
C SER A 96 -10.89 -4.22 -2.95
N VAL A 97 -10.43 -4.85 -4.05
CA VAL A 97 -9.88 -6.22 -4.01
C VAL A 97 -8.53 -6.24 -3.30
N THR A 98 -7.63 -5.32 -3.63
CA THR A 98 -6.34 -5.21 -2.94
C THR A 98 -6.52 -4.82 -1.48
N THR A 99 -7.47 -3.94 -1.15
CA THR A 99 -7.81 -3.61 0.25
C THR A 99 -8.22 -4.86 1.04
N VAL A 100 -9.04 -5.75 0.47
CA VAL A 100 -9.39 -7.01 1.17
C VAL A 100 -8.17 -7.92 1.33
N ALA A 101 -7.28 -7.98 0.32
CA ALA A 101 -6.03 -8.72 0.41
C ALA A 101 -5.09 -8.15 1.49
N HIS A 102 -4.99 -6.83 1.59
CA HIS A 102 -4.23 -6.10 2.60
C HIS A 102 -4.64 -6.53 4.00
N GLU A 103 -5.93 -6.41 4.31
CA GLU A 103 -6.45 -6.75 5.63
C GLU A 103 -6.34 -8.25 5.93
N LEU A 104 -6.47 -9.11 4.92
CA LEU A 104 -6.22 -10.54 5.08
C LEU A 104 -4.74 -10.87 5.30
N GLY A 105 -3.82 -10.04 4.81
CA GLY A 105 -2.40 -10.11 5.15
C GLY A 105 -2.16 -9.85 6.64
N HIS A 106 -2.76 -8.80 7.19
CA HIS A 106 -2.76 -8.56 8.65
C HIS A 106 -3.41 -9.72 9.42
N ALA A 107 -4.57 -10.19 8.95
CA ALA A 107 -5.27 -11.31 9.57
C ALA A 107 -4.41 -12.58 9.63
N PHE A 108 -3.67 -12.87 8.55
CA PHE A 108 -2.76 -14.02 8.51
C PHE A 108 -1.54 -13.81 9.40
N HIS A 109 -0.99 -12.60 9.46
CA HIS A 109 0.10 -12.29 10.38
C HIS A 109 -0.31 -12.52 11.82
N SER A 110 -1.51 -12.09 12.20
CA SER A 110 -2.12 -12.38 13.48
C SER A 110 -2.26 -13.89 13.75
N ASP A 111 -2.77 -14.68 12.79
CA ASP A 111 -2.84 -16.15 12.90
C ASP A 111 -1.47 -16.80 13.16
N VAL A 112 -0.41 -16.30 12.51
CA VAL A 112 0.97 -16.77 12.71
C VAL A 112 1.47 -16.46 14.13
N VAL A 113 1.26 -15.24 14.62
CA VAL A 113 1.77 -14.85 15.94
C VAL A 113 0.89 -15.34 17.10
N MET A 114 -0.39 -15.65 16.88
CA MET A 114 -1.31 -16.15 17.92
C MET A 114 -0.86 -17.48 18.55
N GLU A 115 0.08 -18.19 17.94
CA GLU A 115 0.73 -19.38 18.51
C GLU A 115 1.79 -19.06 19.56
N LEU A 116 2.25 -17.80 19.62
CA LEU A 116 3.30 -17.34 20.52
C LEU A 116 2.72 -16.93 21.89
N PRO A 117 3.57 -16.84 22.94
CA PRO A 117 3.17 -16.23 24.21
C PRO A 117 2.65 -14.79 24.01
N PRO A 118 1.65 -14.32 24.76
CA PRO A 118 0.99 -13.03 24.53
C PRO A 118 1.93 -11.82 24.39
N LEU A 119 3.03 -11.80 25.15
CA LEU A 119 4.02 -10.70 25.10
C LEU A 119 4.87 -10.68 23.81
N GLN A 120 4.81 -11.73 23.00
CA GLN A 120 5.53 -11.86 21.73
C GLN A 120 4.59 -11.74 20.52
N GLN A 121 3.31 -11.44 20.76
CA GLN A 121 2.31 -11.24 19.71
C GLN A 121 2.25 -9.80 19.22
N ASP A 122 2.81 -8.86 19.98
CA ASP A 122 2.82 -7.44 19.64
C ASP A 122 4.02 -7.12 18.73
N TYR A 123 3.79 -6.36 17.66
CA TYR A 123 4.80 -6.01 16.67
C TYR A 123 4.58 -4.59 16.14
N PRO A 124 5.66 -3.87 15.77
CA PRO A 124 5.55 -2.49 15.30
C PRO A 124 4.86 -2.42 13.94
N MET A 125 4.20 -1.29 13.66
CA MET A 125 3.46 -1.08 12.41
C MET A 125 4.31 -1.27 11.16
N THR A 126 5.61 -0.93 11.19
CA THR A 126 6.52 -1.17 10.05
C THR A 126 6.56 -2.64 9.64
N LEU A 127 6.55 -3.54 10.62
CA LEU A 127 6.54 -4.98 10.39
C LEU A 127 5.12 -5.50 10.14
N ALA A 128 4.08 -4.85 10.70
CA ALA A 128 2.69 -5.17 10.38
C ALA A 128 2.36 -4.93 8.90
N GLU A 129 2.74 -3.77 8.36
CA GLU A 129 2.51 -3.38 6.96
C GLU A 129 3.26 -4.28 5.96
N THR A 130 4.28 -5.00 6.42
CA THR A 130 4.99 -5.96 5.56
C THR A 130 4.06 -7.07 5.09
N ALA A 131 3.22 -7.59 5.98
CA ALA A 131 2.35 -8.72 5.66
C ALA A 131 1.21 -8.32 4.73
N SER A 132 0.62 -7.15 4.97
CA SER A 132 -0.50 -6.62 4.20
C SER A 132 -0.07 -6.20 2.79
N ILE A 133 1.03 -5.46 2.65
CA ILE A 133 1.59 -5.12 1.33
C ILE A 133 2.01 -6.37 0.56
N PHE A 134 2.64 -7.34 1.22
CA PHE A 134 3.05 -8.57 0.54
C PHE A 134 1.82 -9.33 -0.01
N ALA A 135 0.74 -9.38 0.76
CA ALA A 135 -0.54 -9.95 0.33
C ALA A 135 -1.14 -9.20 -0.87
N GLU A 136 -1.15 -7.87 -0.85
CA GLU A 136 -1.54 -7.06 -2.01
C GLU A 136 -0.69 -7.37 -3.24
N THR A 137 0.63 -7.43 -3.05
CA THR A 137 1.59 -7.65 -4.14
C THR A 137 1.36 -8.99 -4.82
N ILE A 138 1.04 -10.05 -4.06
CA ILE A 138 0.67 -11.36 -4.62
C ILE A 138 -0.57 -11.23 -5.52
N VAL A 139 -1.64 -10.64 -5.00
CA VAL A 139 -2.92 -10.52 -5.72
C VAL A 139 -2.77 -9.63 -6.96
N PHE A 140 -2.10 -8.49 -6.83
CA PHE A 140 -1.85 -7.58 -7.93
C PHE A 140 -1.10 -8.27 -9.07
N ASN A 141 -0.01 -8.97 -8.78
CA ASN A 141 0.79 -9.63 -9.81
C ASN A 141 0.05 -10.80 -10.45
N ASP A 142 -0.73 -11.57 -9.70
CA ASP A 142 -1.54 -12.67 -10.24
C ASP A 142 -2.63 -12.16 -11.20
N VAL A 143 -3.33 -11.09 -10.81
CA VAL A 143 -4.35 -10.44 -11.65
C VAL A 143 -3.70 -9.79 -12.89
N LEU A 144 -2.60 -9.06 -12.71
CA LEU A 144 -1.88 -8.42 -13.81
C LEU A 144 -1.37 -9.45 -14.84
N ALA A 145 -0.91 -10.62 -14.40
CA ALA A 145 -0.45 -11.69 -15.29
C ALA A 145 -1.57 -12.24 -16.20
N LYS A 146 -2.82 -12.22 -15.73
CA LYS A 146 -4.01 -12.74 -16.43
C LYS A 146 -4.74 -11.68 -17.25
N ALA A 147 -4.44 -10.40 -17.02
CA ALA A 147 -5.11 -9.27 -17.65
C ALA A 147 -4.76 -9.10 -19.14
N SER A 148 -5.74 -8.65 -19.93
CA SER A 148 -5.52 -8.17 -21.30
C SER A 148 -4.71 -6.88 -21.31
N ALA A 149 -4.15 -6.50 -22.47
CA ALA A 149 -3.36 -5.26 -22.57
C ALA A 149 -4.15 -3.99 -22.17
N ALA A 150 -5.47 -3.96 -22.41
CA ALA A 150 -6.32 -2.84 -22.01
C ALA A 150 -6.56 -2.80 -20.49
N GLU A 151 -6.75 -3.96 -19.87
CA GLU A 151 -6.91 -4.06 -18.41
C GLU A 151 -5.60 -3.75 -17.69
N LYS A 152 -4.45 -4.22 -18.22
CA LYS A 152 -3.12 -3.94 -17.67
C LYS A 152 -2.85 -2.44 -17.51
N LEU A 153 -3.22 -1.63 -18.50
CA LEU A 153 -3.01 -0.18 -18.44
C LEU A 153 -3.70 0.43 -17.21
N GLY A 154 -4.96 0.09 -16.97
CA GLY A 154 -5.72 0.59 -15.82
C GLY A 154 -5.26 0.01 -14.48
N LEU A 155 -4.87 -1.26 -14.44
CA LEU A 155 -4.31 -1.89 -13.24
C LEU A 155 -2.98 -1.26 -12.84
N ILE A 156 -2.07 -1.06 -13.79
CA ILE A 156 -0.78 -0.40 -13.56
C ILE A 156 -0.99 1.06 -13.18
N GLU A 157 -1.92 1.78 -13.82
CA GLU A 157 -2.27 3.15 -13.40
C GLU A 157 -2.66 3.21 -11.92
N ALA A 158 -3.58 2.34 -11.49
CA ALA A 158 -4.06 2.29 -10.12
C ALA A 158 -2.90 2.00 -9.15
N HIS A 159 -2.08 0.99 -9.46
CA HIS A 159 -0.94 0.62 -8.61
C HIS A 159 0.13 1.73 -8.53
N LEU A 160 0.43 2.40 -9.65
CA LEU A 160 1.35 3.55 -9.67
C LEU A 160 0.78 4.74 -8.89
N GLN A 161 -0.54 4.96 -8.95
CA GLN A 161 -1.21 6.00 -8.18
C GLN A 161 -1.09 5.73 -6.67
N ASP A 162 -1.32 4.49 -6.24
CA ASP A 162 -1.17 4.06 -4.85
C ASP A 162 0.29 4.15 -4.40
N GLY A 163 1.24 3.69 -5.23
CA GLY A 163 2.68 3.86 -5.00
C GLY A 163 3.09 5.33 -4.87
N CYS A 164 2.50 6.24 -5.66
CA CYS A 164 2.72 7.68 -5.53
C CYS A 164 2.20 8.23 -4.19
N GLN A 165 1.02 7.78 -3.74
CA GLN A 165 0.52 8.12 -2.40
C GLN A 165 1.46 7.62 -1.30
N ILE A 166 2.01 6.42 -1.42
CA ILE A 166 2.82 5.83 -0.37
C ILE A 166 4.26 6.38 -0.38
N LEU A 167 4.89 6.58 -1.53
CA LEU A 167 6.30 6.97 -1.60
C LEU A 167 6.48 8.49 -1.69
N VAL A 168 5.67 9.17 -2.51
CA VAL A 168 5.85 10.60 -2.80
C VAL A 168 5.06 11.46 -1.81
N ASP A 169 3.79 11.14 -1.57
CA ASP A 169 2.96 11.92 -0.65
C ASP A 169 3.41 11.76 0.81
N ILE A 170 3.74 10.55 1.26
CA ILE A 170 4.25 10.35 2.63
C ILE A 170 5.58 11.09 2.85
N LEU A 171 6.46 11.13 1.84
CA LEU A 171 7.67 11.94 1.93
C LEU A 171 7.34 13.45 2.02
N SER A 172 6.29 13.91 1.33
CA SER A 172 5.80 15.29 1.43
C SER A 172 5.33 15.56 2.86
N ARG A 173 4.50 14.67 3.41
CA ARG A 173 3.99 14.74 4.79
C ARG A 173 5.13 14.74 5.81
N PHE A 174 6.16 13.91 5.61
CA PHE A 174 7.35 13.89 6.46
C PHE A 174 8.08 15.24 6.44
N TYR A 175 8.31 15.82 5.25
CA TYR A 175 8.95 17.13 5.15
C TYR A 175 8.12 18.25 5.76
N PHE A 176 6.80 18.22 5.55
CA PHE A 176 5.87 19.15 6.18
C PHE A 176 5.96 19.05 7.70
N GLU A 177 5.74 17.88 8.27
CA GLU A 177 5.72 17.65 9.72
C GLU A 177 7.05 18.02 10.38
N ARG A 178 8.17 17.61 9.77
CA ARG A 178 9.51 17.99 10.22
C ARG A 178 9.69 19.51 10.23
N SER A 179 9.21 20.22 9.21
CA SER A 179 9.31 21.68 9.12
C SER A 179 8.39 22.42 10.10
N VAL A 180 7.26 21.82 10.46
CA VAL A 180 6.33 22.33 11.47
C VAL A 180 6.97 22.20 12.85
N PHE A 181 7.50 21.02 13.19
CA PHE A 181 8.15 20.81 14.50
C PHE A 181 9.40 21.66 14.70
N ALA A 182 10.21 21.83 13.65
CA ALA A 182 11.38 22.70 13.70
C ALA A 182 11.01 24.17 14.01
N ASP A 183 10.01 24.72 13.32
CA ASP A 183 9.65 26.13 13.49
C ASP A 183 8.77 26.39 14.71
N ARG A 184 7.98 25.39 15.13
CA ARG A 184 7.15 25.48 16.35
C ARG A 184 7.99 25.74 17.60
N ALA A 185 9.26 25.32 17.60
CA ALA A 185 10.23 25.64 18.65
C ALA A 185 10.52 27.14 18.77
N SER A 186 10.30 27.92 17.71
CA SER A 186 10.55 29.37 17.66
C SER A 186 9.31 30.23 17.88
N GLY A 187 8.10 29.66 17.84
CA GLY A 187 6.86 30.42 18.02
C GLY A 187 5.61 29.67 17.59
N GLU A 188 4.46 30.35 17.65
CA GLU A 188 3.21 29.86 17.07
C GLU A 188 3.25 29.98 15.54
N LEU A 189 2.61 29.04 14.84
CA LEU A 189 2.49 29.02 13.39
C LEU A 189 1.09 29.40 12.97
N SER A 190 0.97 30.34 12.04
CA SER A 190 -0.30 30.72 11.44
C SER A 190 -0.74 29.69 10.40
N ALA A 191 -2.01 29.77 9.97
CA ALA A 191 -2.50 28.94 8.86
C ALA A 191 -1.74 29.23 7.55
N GLU A 192 -1.30 30.47 7.33
CA GLU A 192 -0.50 30.87 6.17
C GLU A 192 0.88 30.19 6.19
N ASP A 193 1.53 30.12 7.36
CA ASP A 193 2.80 29.41 7.53
C ASP A 193 2.65 27.91 7.23
N LEU A 194 1.59 27.28 7.73
CA LEU A 194 1.31 25.86 7.47
C LEU A 194 1.03 25.59 5.99
N CYS A 195 0.25 26.45 5.33
CA CYS A 195 0.01 26.36 3.90
C CYS A 195 1.29 26.52 3.07
N ALA A 196 2.17 27.46 3.45
CA ALA A 196 3.46 27.67 2.79
C ALA A 196 4.38 26.45 2.94
N LYS A 197 4.47 25.88 4.16
CA LYS A 197 5.23 24.66 4.44
C LYS A 197 4.72 23.45 3.66
N MET A 198 3.39 23.28 3.59
CA MET A 198 2.79 22.19 2.83
C MET A 198 3.10 22.31 1.34
N ARG A 199 3.00 23.53 0.79
CA ARG A 199 3.38 23.80 -0.61
C ARG A 199 4.87 23.52 -0.86
N GLU A 200 5.76 23.93 0.04
CA GLU A 200 7.20 23.65 -0.08
C GLU A 200 7.48 22.15 -0.08
N ALA A 201 6.85 21.41 0.84
CA ALA A 201 6.97 19.96 0.91
C ALA A 201 6.51 19.29 -0.40
N GLN A 202 5.35 19.70 -0.94
CA GLN A 202 4.84 19.19 -2.21
C GLN A 202 5.77 19.50 -3.38
N LEU A 203 6.33 20.72 -3.46
CA LEU A 203 7.30 21.08 -4.50
C LEU A 203 8.56 20.20 -4.44
N ARG A 204 9.03 19.89 -3.23
CA ARG A 204 10.24 19.08 -3.01
C ARG A 204 10.05 17.60 -3.36
N THR A 205 8.82 17.07 -3.33
CA THR A 205 8.56 15.64 -3.55
C THR A 205 7.92 15.33 -4.89
N TYR A 206 6.90 16.09 -5.29
CA TYR A 206 6.24 15.90 -6.59
C TYR A 206 7.05 16.48 -7.75
N GLY A 207 7.98 17.39 -7.45
CA GLY A 207 8.91 17.96 -8.43
C GLY A 207 8.19 18.61 -9.61
N ASP A 208 8.59 18.25 -10.82
CA ASP A 208 7.99 18.71 -12.08
C ASP A 208 6.89 17.78 -12.62
N GLY A 209 6.41 16.85 -11.78
CA GLY A 209 5.33 15.93 -12.12
C GLY A 209 3.93 16.58 -12.09
N LEU A 210 3.79 17.68 -11.36
CA LEU A 210 2.56 18.47 -11.20
C LEU A 210 2.75 19.92 -11.65
N ASP A 211 1.65 20.59 -11.97
CA ASP A 211 1.64 22.05 -12.11
C ASP A 211 1.90 22.71 -10.74
N SER A 212 3.06 23.35 -10.61
CA SER A 212 3.50 24.05 -9.40
C SER A 212 2.57 25.18 -8.93
N SER A 213 1.67 25.67 -9.78
CA SER A 213 0.66 26.67 -9.46
C SER A 213 -0.64 26.06 -8.93
N LEU A 214 -0.87 24.75 -9.15
CA LEU A 214 -2.09 24.01 -8.81
C LEU A 214 -1.82 22.91 -7.77
N LEU A 215 -0.97 23.22 -6.79
CA LEU A 215 -0.70 22.39 -5.62
C LEU A 215 -1.83 22.49 -4.57
N HIS A 216 -1.80 21.63 -3.55
CA HIS A 216 -2.82 21.59 -2.49
C HIS A 216 -2.27 22.08 -1.15
N PRO A 217 -2.17 23.41 -0.92
CA PRO A 217 -1.60 23.96 0.31
C PRO A 217 -2.43 23.61 1.56
N TYR A 218 -3.72 23.33 1.40
CA TYR A 218 -4.63 22.96 2.48
C TYR A 218 -4.60 21.47 2.85
N MET A 219 -3.75 20.65 2.22
CA MET A 219 -3.72 19.22 2.45
C MET A 219 -3.50 18.85 3.92
N TRP A 220 -2.79 19.69 4.69
CA TRP A 220 -2.58 19.47 6.12
C TRP A 220 -3.88 19.46 6.93
N LEU A 221 -4.92 20.16 6.49
CA LEU A 221 -6.19 20.25 7.22
C LEU A 221 -6.91 18.90 7.29
N VAL A 222 -6.80 18.09 6.24
CA VAL A 222 -7.59 16.87 6.05
C VAL A 222 -6.89 15.60 6.54
N LYS A 223 -5.71 15.73 7.15
CA LYS A 223 -4.95 14.60 7.70
C LYS A 223 -5.18 14.51 9.20
N ILE A 224 -6.04 13.58 9.61
CA ILE A 224 -6.48 13.43 11.00
C ILE A 224 -5.34 13.20 12.00
N HIS A 225 -4.26 12.52 11.58
CA HIS A 225 -3.14 12.17 12.47
C HIS A 225 -2.36 13.38 12.97
N TYR A 226 -2.34 14.51 12.23
CA TYR A 226 -1.69 15.74 12.70
C TYR A 226 -2.34 16.36 13.94
N TYR A 227 -3.56 15.93 14.28
CA TYR A 227 -4.27 16.38 15.48
C TYR A 227 -4.13 15.41 16.64
N SER A 228 -3.23 14.43 16.55
CA SER A 228 -2.91 13.48 17.62
C SER A 228 -1.45 13.65 18.05
N SER A 229 -1.21 13.74 19.36
CA SER A 229 0.15 13.76 19.92
C SER A 229 0.89 12.44 19.71
N ASP A 230 0.15 11.35 19.49
CA ASP A 230 0.70 10.00 19.52
C ASP A 230 0.97 9.45 18.11
N LEU A 231 0.58 10.18 17.06
CA LEU A 231 0.67 9.77 15.66
C LEU A 231 1.64 10.63 14.84
N SER A 232 2.68 11.16 15.50
CA SER A 232 3.72 11.91 14.81
C SER A 232 4.49 10.99 13.84
N PHE A 233 4.72 11.43 12.61
CA PHE A 233 5.36 10.67 11.53
C PHE A 233 4.72 9.30 11.23
N TYR A 234 3.44 9.15 11.58
CA TYR A 234 2.68 7.89 11.52
C TYR A 234 2.68 7.22 10.14
N ASN A 235 2.85 7.98 9.06
CA ASN A 235 2.75 7.44 7.71
C ASN A 235 4.01 6.72 7.21
N PHE A 236 5.21 6.99 7.77
CA PHE A 236 6.44 6.37 7.27
C PHE A 236 6.42 4.82 7.22
N PRO A 237 5.81 4.11 8.19
CA PRO A 237 5.66 2.65 8.15
C PRO A 237 5.04 2.08 6.87
N TYR A 238 4.14 2.80 6.19
CA TYR A 238 3.59 2.36 4.91
C TYR A 238 4.63 2.39 3.79
N ALA A 239 5.48 3.42 3.73
CA ALA A 239 6.56 3.50 2.75
C ALA A 239 7.62 2.41 2.99
N PHE A 240 7.92 2.13 4.26
CA PHE A 240 8.76 1.00 4.66
C PHE A 240 8.13 -0.33 4.22
N GLY A 241 6.86 -0.56 4.59
CA GLY A 241 6.12 -1.78 4.28
C GLY A 241 6.01 -2.03 2.78
N GLN A 242 5.74 -0.98 1.98
CA GLN A 242 5.66 -1.04 0.53
C GLN A 242 6.95 -1.60 -0.08
N LEU A 243 8.08 -0.94 0.20
CA LEU A 243 9.35 -1.30 -0.40
C LEU A 243 9.86 -2.65 0.13
N PHE A 244 9.66 -2.95 1.42
CA PHE A 244 10.08 -4.23 2.00
C PHE A 244 9.20 -5.40 1.53
N GLY A 245 7.88 -5.25 1.50
CA GLY A 245 6.95 -6.25 0.97
C GLY A 245 7.21 -6.56 -0.51
N MET A 246 7.47 -5.54 -1.32
CA MET A 246 7.85 -5.74 -2.73
C MET A 246 9.20 -6.47 -2.87
N ALA A 247 10.18 -6.19 -2.00
CA ALA A 247 11.46 -6.90 -2.00
C ALA A 247 11.30 -8.38 -1.60
N LEU A 248 10.46 -8.68 -0.60
CA LEU A 248 10.08 -10.05 -0.25
C LEU A 248 9.44 -10.76 -1.45
N TYR A 249 8.56 -10.07 -2.18
CA TYR A 249 7.90 -10.66 -3.35
C TYR A 249 8.90 -10.92 -4.48
N ALA A 250 9.84 -10.01 -4.74
CA ALA A 250 10.91 -10.23 -5.71
C ALA A 250 11.77 -11.46 -5.34
N ARG A 251 12.08 -11.64 -4.06
CA ARG A 251 12.79 -12.81 -3.55
C ARG A 251 11.99 -14.10 -3.73
N TYR A 252 10.69 -14.08 -3.41
CA TYR A 252 9.76 -15.18 -3.73
C TYR A 252 9.84 -15.59 -5.20
N LYS A 253 9.84 -14.61 -6.14
CA LYS A 253 9.93 -14.93 -7.57
C LYS A 253 11.23 -15.64 -7.96
N SER A 254 12.33 -15.39 -7.25
CA SER A 254 13.60 -16.10 -7.49
C SER A 254 13.68 -17.47 -6.82
N GLU A 255 13.14 -17.63 -5.61
CA GLU A 255 13.28 -18.85 -4.79
C GLU A 255 12.14 -19.86 -5.01
N GLY A 256 10.99 -19.40 -5.50
CA GLY A 256 9.81 -20.22 -5.73
C GLY A 256 9.07 -20.62 -4.45
N SER A 257 8.41 -21.78 -4.47
CA SER A 257 7.50 -22.22 -3.41
C SER A 257 8.16 -22.44 -2.04
N GLY A 258 9.49 -22.62 -1.99
CA GLY A 258 10.22 -22.73 -0.73
C GLY A 258 10.18 -21.45 0.12
N PHE A 259 9.92 -20.30 -0.49
CA PHE A 259 9.91 -19.00 0.19
C PHE A 259 8.74 -18.84 1.17
N ALA A 260 7.64 -19.56 1.00
CA ALA A 260 6.48 -19.47 1.89
C ALA A 260 6.86 -19.77 3.36
N ALA A 261 7.70 -20.77 3.59
CA ALA A 261 8.19 -21.09 4.93
C ALA A 261 9.09 -19.99 5.52
N VAL A 262 9.90 -19.34 4.68
CA VAL A 262 10.76 -18.21 5.08
C VAL A 262 9.90 -17.01 5.46
N TYR A 263 8.86 -16.71 4.67
CA TYR A 263 7.91 -15.65 4.95
C TYR A 263 7.17 -15.88 6.28
N GLU A 264 6.66 -17.09 6.51
CA GLU A 264 5.98 -17.41 7.77
C GLU A 264 6.91 -17.36 9.00
N ASP A 265 8.17 -17.77 8.87
CA ASP A 265 9.18 -17.61 9.93
C ASP A 265 9.46 -16.12 10.21
N LEU A 266 9.55 -15.30 9.17
CA LEU A 266 9.71 -13.85 9.31
C LEU A 266 8.52 -13.23 10.07
N LEU A 267 7.29 -13.56 9.68
CA LEU A 267 6.09 -13.07 10.36
C LEU A 267 6.03 -13.49 11.83
N ARG A 268 6.47 -14.72 12.15
CA ARG A 268 6.50 -15.24 13.52
C ARG A 268 7.50 -14.48 14.40
N GLU A 269 8.58 -13.96 13.84
CA GLU A 269 9.64 -13.32 14.61
C GLU A 269 9.46 -11.79 14.76
N THR A 270 8.39 -11.21 14.18
CA THR A 270 8.14 -9.75 14.24
C THR A 270 7.93 -9.21 15.65
N GLY A 271 7.38 -10.02 16.57
CA GLY A 271 7.23 -9.64 17.98
C GLY A 271 8.44 -9.97 18.86
N ARG A 272 9.53 -10.46 18.26
CA ARG A 272 10.73 -10.97 18.97
C ARG A 272 12.03 -10.33 18.52
N MET A 273 12.03 -9.65 17.37
CA MET A 273 13.20 -9.02 16.77
C MET A 273 12.87 -7.60 16.33
N ASP A 274 13.84 -6.69 16.42
CA ASP A 274 13.73 -5.39 15.77
C ASP A 274 13.79 -5.53 14.24
N ALA A 275 13.36 -4.50 13.52
CA ALA A 275 13.27 -4.53 12.07
C ALA A 275 14.61 -4.86 11.39
N VAL A 276 15.73 -4.26 11.84
CA VAL A 276 17.05 -4.46 11.23
C VAL A 276 17.49 -5.91 11.38
N SER A 277 17.39 -6.44 12.61
CA SER A 277 17.74 -7.84 12.90
C SER A 277 16.88 -8.82 12.11
N LEU A 278 15.56 -8.57 12.03
CA LEU A 278 14.62 -9.43 11.33
C LEU A 278 14.86 -9.46 9.82
N THR A 279 15.03 -8.29 9.20
CA THR A 279 15.26 -8.20 7.75
C THR A 279 16.61 -8.79 7.37
N ALA A 280 17.65 -8.59 8.20
CA ALA A 280 18.97 -9.18 8.01
C ALA A 280 18.91 -10.72 8.05
N ARG A 281 18.12 -11.30 8.96
CA ARG A 281 17.86 -12.75 9.00
C ARG A 281 17.16 -13.24 7.73
N ALA A 282 16.32 -12.41 7.12
CA ALA A 282 15.74 -12.65 5.81
C ALA A 282 16.65 -12.24 4.63
N GLY A 283 17.95 -11.99 4.86
CA GLY A 283 18.92 -11.70 3.81
C GLY A 283 18.81 -10.30 3.21
N PHE A 284 18.13 -9.37 3.88
CA PHE A 284 18.00 -7.99 3.45
C PHE A 284 18.74 -7.03 4.39
N ASP A 285 19.52 -6.14 3.81
CA ASP A 285 20.14 -5.02 4.51
C ASP A 285 19.29 -3.76 4.30
N ILE A 286 18.38 -3.48 5.24
CA ILE A 286 17.52 -2.30 5.19
C ILE A 286 18.24 -0.99 5.56
N GLU A 287 19.49 -1.06 6.03
CA GLU A 287 20.31 0.14 6.25
C GLU A 287 21.03 0.57 4.97
N SER A 288 21.10 -0.31 3.98
CA SER A 288 21.64 0.00 2.65
C SER A 288 20.69 0.84 1.80
N ARG A 289 21.23 1.91 1.21
CA ARG A 289 20.53 2.68 0.16
C ARG A 289 20.16 1.80 -1.04
N GLU A 290 21.01 0.84 -1.39
CA GLU A 290 20.80 -0.04 -2.54
C GLU A 290 19.53 -0.88 -2.37
N PHE A 291 19.27 -1.38 -1.16
CA PHE A 291 18.06 -2.13 -0.85
C PHE A 291 16.79 -1.33 -1.20
N TRP A 292 16.70 -0.08 -0.72
CA TRP A 292 15.56 0.78 -1.00
C TRP A 292 15.47 1.19 -2.47
N GLN A 293 16.62 1.43 -3.12
CA GLN A 293 16.66 1.76 -4.55
C GLN A 293 16.11 0.61 -5.40
N ASN A 294 16.47 -0.64 -5.09
CA ASN A 294 15.96 -1.82 -5.80
C ASN A 294 14.43 -1.95 -5.71
N GLY A 295 13.83 -1.55 -4.58
CA GLY A 295 12.38 -1.45 -4.42
C GLY A 295 11.76 -0.35 -5.30
N ILE A 296 12.38 0.82 -5.36
CA ILE A 296 11.95 1.94 -6.22
C ILE A 296 12.06 1.56 -7.70
N ASP A 297 13.09 0.81 -8.09
CA ASP A 297 13.30 0.38 -9.48
C ASP A 297 12.17 -0.53 -10.01
N LEU A 298 11.41 -1.19 -9.13
CA LEU A 298 10.19 -1.90 -9.53
C LEU A 298 9.13 -0.94 -10.06
N PHE A 299 8.90 0.18 -9.37
CA PHE A 299 7.98 1.22 -9.83
C PHE A 299 8.47 1.87 -11.13
N ILE A 300 9.79 2.05 -11.30
CA ILE A 300 10.35 2.59 -12.56
C ILE A 300 10.00 1.67 -13.73
N ARG A 301 10.15 0.34 -13.57
CA ARG A 301 9.76 -0.62 -14.61
C ARG A 301 8.26 -0.60 -14.91
N GLU A 302 7.43 -0.41 -13.89
CA GLU A 302 5.98 -0.27 -14.07
C GLU A 302 5.62 1.04 -14.79
N ILE A 303 6.32 2.14 -14.50
CA ILE A 303 6.18 3.40 -15.24
C ILE A 303 6.55 3.21 -16.71
N ASP A 304 7.67 2.54 -17.00
CA ASP A 304 8.09 2.25 -18.39
C ASP A 304 7.02 1.42 -19.14
N GLU A 305 6.47 0.39 -18.49
CA GLU A 305 5.40 -0.43 -19.08
C GLU A 305 4.10 0.36 -19.26
N PHE A 306 3.75 1.23 -18.31
CA PHE A 306 2.60 2.13 -18.40
C PHE A 306 2.73 3.06 -19.61
N GLU A 307 3.88 3.71 -19.79
CA GLU A 307 4.17 4.59 -20.92
C GLU A 307 4.08 3.84 -22.25
N ARG A 308 4.65 2.63 -22.32
CA ARG A 308 4.58 1.78 -23.51
C ARG A 308 3.15 1.39 -23.87
N LEU A 309 2.32 1.03 -22.89
CA LEU A 309 0.91 0.67 -23.09
C LEU A 309 0.07 1.90 -23.49
N ALA A 310 0.35 3.05 -22.89
CA ALA A 310 -0.31 4.31 -23.21
C ALA A 310 -0.10 4.71 -24.67
N ASP A 311 1.15 4.71 -25.14
CA ASP A 311 1.49 5.04 -26.53
C ASP A 311 0.88 4.07 -27.55
N ALA A 312 0.82 2.79 -27.21
CA ALA A 312 0.18 1.76 -28.05
C ALA A 312 -1.35 1.93 -28.12
N SER A 313 -1.98 2.53 -27.10
CA SER A 313 -3.41 2.81 -27.07
C SER A 313 -3.79 4.04 -27.91
N GLU A 314 -2.95 5.08 -27.91
CA GLU A 314 -3.11 6.27 -28.74
C GLU A 314 -2.97 5.95 -30.22
N SER A 315 -2.03 5.06 -30.58
CA SER A 315 -1.81 4.62 -31.97
C SER A 315 -2.99 3.84 -32.58
N LYS A 316 -3.98 3.44 -31.77
CA LYS A 316 -5.19 2.71 -32.19
C LYS A 316 -6.45 3.59 -32.25
N LYS A 317 -6.38 4.84 -31.81
CA LYS A 317 -7.45 5.83 -31.93
C LYS A 317 -7.28 6.65 -33.20
#